data_AF-A0AB73V235-F1
#
_entry.id   AF-A0AB73V235-F1
#
_cell.length_a   1.000
_cell.length_b   1.000
_cell.length_c   1.000
_cell.angle_alpha   90.00
_cell.angle_beta   90.00
_cell.angle_gamma   90.00
#
_symmetry.space_group_name_H-M   'P 1'
#
loop_
_entity.id
_entity.type
_entity.pdbx_description
1 polymer ?
#
loop_
_entity_poly.entity_id
_entity_poly.type
_entity_poly.pdbx_seq_one_letter_code
_entity_poly.pdbx_strand_id
1 'polypeptide(L)'
;MKTADAAKGRWPEILEHFGLPPITGKNHFKGECPVCGARGKFRIDDRDGAGTWICVCGSGDGMKLVTLTQAKPFNEICTEIDRLIGNDYQRVKIPVTSSATSLRKRVLSKFSKLEALRGTSGAAYLNSRGIFSLPAEAIRFNARQRHNGSVFQSLYSLATDDKGELCYLHQTLLDGDKKADIGSSAKRLKSLQEDNYLDHARSVAIRMFPVASTLGIAEGIETALSAHQIYNVNTWATINSGFMKKFRVPVGVLHLIIFADRDENSATGLAAACECAHANLMAKNDLQRVSVYWPDHDDFNNMLMNGDQVRELVFHKKKAVA
;
A
#
# COMPACT_ATOMS: atom_id res chain seq x y z
N MET A 1 -6.60 -19.53 24.85
CA MET A 1 -7.37 -18.26 25.01
C MET A 1 -6.40 -17.09 24.88
N LYS A 2 -6.80 -15.84 24.54
CA LYS A 2 -5.85 -14.71 24.57
C LYS A 2 -5.27 -14.60 25.99
N THR A 3 -3.97 -14.37 26.12
CA THR A 3 -3.27 -14.32 27.41
C THR A 3 -3.95 -13.40 28.42
N ALA A 4 -4.35 -12.19 28.00
CA ALA A 4 -5.03 -11.21 28.88
C ALA A 4 -6.39 -11.69 29.39
N ASP A 5 -7.11 -12.51 28.62
CA ASP A 5 -8.38 -13.09 29.05
C ASP A 5 -8.15 -14.33 29.93
N ALA A 6 -7.15 -15.15 29.61
CA ALA A 6 -6.76 -16.31 30.41
C ALA A 6 -6.21 -15.92 31.80
N ALA A 7 -5.56 -14.76 31.87
CA ALA A 7 -5.03 -14.20 33.11
C ALA A 7 -6.13 -13.69 34.07
N LYS A 8 -7.37 -13.52 33.61
CA LYS A 8 -8.45 -13.02 34.47
C LYS A 8 -8.74 -14.00 35.60
N GLY A 9 -8.78 -13.48 36.82
CA GLY A 9 -8.93 -14.28 38.05
C GLY A 9 -7.66 -15.05 38.47
N ARG A 10 -6.56 -14.93 37.72
CA ARG A 10 -5.27 -15.56 38.01
C ARG A 10 -4.19 -14.54 38.36
N TRP A 11 -4.54 -13.28 38.63
CA TRP A 11 -3.56 -12.24 38.97
C TRP A 11 -2.78 -12.45 40.27
N PRO A 12 -3.29 -13.09 41.34
CA PRO A 12 -2.47 -13.36 42.53
C PRO A 12 -1.18 -14.13 42.21
N GLU A 13 -1.29 -15.24 41.49
CA GLU A 13 -0.15 -16.09 41.10
C GLU A 13 0.77 -15.40 40.07
N ILE A 14 0.20 -14.64 39.12
CA ILE A 14 0.98 -13.92 38.12
C ILE A 14 1.80 -12.81 38.78
N LEU A 15 1.19 -12.04 39.69
CA LEU A 15 1.90 -10.95 40.40
C LEU A 15 3.02 -11.50 41.28
N GLU A 16 2.78 -12.62 41.97
CA GLU A 16 3.80 -13.30 42.77
C GLU A 16 4.99 -13.77 41.91
N HIS A 17 4.72 -14.42 40.78
CA HIS A 17 5.77 -14.89 39.85
C HIS A 17 6.66 -13.74 39.35
N PHE A 18 6.08 -12.56 39.11
CA PHE A 18 6.80 -11.37 38.66
C PHE A 18 7.38 -10.51 39.79
N GLY A 19 7.27 -10.95 41.06
CA GLY A 19 7.77 -10.21 42.22
C GLY A 19 7.04 -8.89 42.47
N LEU A 20 5.78 -8.80 42.06
CA LEU A 20 4.95 -7.60 42.16
C LEU A 20 4.10 -7.60 43.43
N PRO A 21 3.65 -6.42 43.88
CA PRO A 21 2.76 -6.32 45.03
C PRO A 21 1.50 -7.18 44.88
N PRO A 22 0.99 -7.80 45.96
CA PRO A 22 -0.23 -8.59 45.91
C PRO A 22 -1.46 -7.70 45.73
N ILE A 23 -2.61 -8.33 45.44
CA ILE A 23 -3.90 -7.64 45.37
C ILE A 23 -4.25 -7.04 46.73
N THR A 24 -4.50 -5.73 46.76
CA THR A 24 -4.79 -4.99 48.00
C THR A 24 -6.25 -4.53 48.11
N GLY A 25 -7.04 -4.72 47.06
CA GLY A 25 -8.44 -4.33 46.99
C GLY A 25 -8.60 -2.82 47.17
N LYS A 26 -9.38 -2.41 48.18
CA LYS A 26 -9.61 -0.98 48.49
C LYS A 26 -8.45 -0.33 49.24
N ASN A 27 -7.50 -1.10 49.79
CA ASN A 27 -6.41 -0.59 50.61
C ASN A 27 -5.19 -0.23 49.75
N HIS A 28 -4.42 0.76 50.18
CA HIS A 28 -3.12 1.06 49.57
C HIS A 28 -2.07 0.02 49.98
N PHE A 29 -1.20 -0.33 49.04
CA PHE A 29 -0.04 -1.16 49.29
C PHE A 29 0.91 -0.43 50.26
N LYS A 30 1.39 -1.16 51.28
CA LYS A 30 2.27 -0.60 52.32
C LYS A 30 3.68 -0.26 51.81
N GLY A 31 4.10 -0.90 50.72
CA GLY A 31 5.39 -0.64 50.08
C GLY A 31 5.34 0.50 49.04
N GLU A 32 6.38 0.53 48.22
CA GLU A 32 6.54 1.50 47.14
C GLU A 32 5.83 1.02 45.87
N CYS A 33 5.33 1.97 45.06
CA CYS A 33 4.81 1.66 43.74
C CYS A 33 5.93 1.08 42.86
N PRO A 34 5.75 -0.08 42.22
CA PRO A 34 6.79 -0.69 41.38
C PRO A 34 7.07 0.09 40.09
N VAL A 35 6.22 1.05 39.72
CA VAL A 35 6.38 1.88 38.51
C VAL A 35 7.06 3.21 38.83
N CYS A 36 6.74 3.84 39.97
CA CYS A 36 7.20 5.22 40.27
C CYS A 36 7.82 5.43 41.66
N GLY A 37 7.87 4.41 42.52
CA GLY A 37 8.45 4.49 43.87
C GLY A 37 7.55 5.17 44.93
N ALA A 38 6.39 5.72 44.57
CA ALA A 38 5.52 6.42 45.54
C ALA A 38 4.96 5.48 46.62
N ARG A 39 5.10 5.87 47.91
CA ARG A 39 4.55 5.13 49.07
C ARG A 39 3.11 5.52 49.36
N GLY A 40 2.27 4.54 49.69
CA GLY A 40 0.88 4.77 50.15
C GLY A 40 -0.08 5.33 49.08
N LYS A 41 0.31 5.31 47.80
CA LYS A 41 -0.51 5.79 46.67
C LYS A 41 -0.89 4.69 45.68
N PHE A 42 -0.22 3.55 45.72
CA PHE A 42 -0.46 2.42 44.83
C PHE A 42 -1.43 1.42 45.47
N ARG A 43 -2.36 0.88 44.69
CA ARG A 43 -3.19 -0.27 45.06
C ARG A 43 -3.51 -1.10 43.82
N ILE A 44 -3.77 -2.39 44.03
CA ILE A 44 -4.29 -3.31 43.02
C ILE A 44 -5.70 -3.68 43.45
N ASP A 45 -6.71 -3.15 42.76
CA ASP A 45 -8.13 -3.32 43.09
C ASP A 45 -8.79 -4.51 42.37
N ASP A 46 -8.09 -5.14 41.41
CA ASP A 46 -8.49 -6.38 40.71
C ASP A 46 -9.95 -6.38 40.22
N ARG A 47 -10.38 -5.26 39.64
CA ARG A 47 -11.73 -5.11 39.10
C ARG A 47 -11.95 -6.11 37.97
N ASP A 48 -13.08 -6.81 38.03
CA ASP A 48 -13.48 -7.85 37.09
C ASP A 48 -12.43 -8.97 36.93
N GLY A 49 -11.60 -9.16 37.96
CA GLY A 49 -10.49 -10.12 37.96
C GLY A 49 -9.39 -9.76 36.96
N ALA A 50 -9.26 -8.50 36.52
CA ALA A 50 -8.31 -8.09 35.49
C ALA A 50 -6.96 -7.56 36.04
N GLY A 51 -6.71 -7.70 37.34
CA GLY A 51 -5.48 -7.26 37.99
C GLY A 51 -5.33 -5.74 37.97
N THR A 52 -6.45 -5.02 37.95
CA THR A 52 -6.44 -3.57 37.81
C THR A 52 -5.72 -2.90 38.96
N TRP A 53 -5.01 -1.82 38.65
CA TRP A 53 -4.20 -1.08 39.60
C TRP A 53 -4.35 0.42 39.37
N ILE A 54 -4.15 1.17 40.45
CA ILE A 54 -4.30 2.61 40.48
C ILE A 54 -3.15 3.20 41.31
N CYS A 55 -2.53 4.24 40.77
CA CYS A 55 -1.52 5.05 41.42
C CYS A 55 -1.59 6.51 40.95
N VAL A 56 -0.82 7.38 41.60
CA VAL A 56 -0.59 8.76 41.14
C VAL A 56 0.14 8.82 39.80
N CYS A 57 0.96 7.81 39.47
CA CYS A 57 1.65 7.74 38.18
C CYS A 57 0.79 7.17 37.04
N GLY A 58 -0.43 6.72 37.34
CA GLY A 58 -1.35 6.18 36.34
C GLY A 58 -2.17 5.00 36.84
N SER A 59 -2.86 4.35 35.90
CA SER A 59 -3.69 3.17 36.15
C SER A 59 -3.67 2.22 34.94
N GLY A 60 -4.12 1.00 35.15
CA GLY A 60 -4.29 0.00 34.09
C GLY A 60 -4.67 -1.38 34.62
N ASP A 61 -4.61 -2.38 33.74
CA ASP A 61 -4.78 -3.79 34.08
C ASP A 61 -3.44 -4.44 34.49
N GLY A 62 -3.51 -5.70 34.92
CA GLY A 62 -2.33 -6.44 35.35
C GLY A 62 -1.32 -6.65 34.22
N MET A 63 -1.78 -6.79 32.97
CA MET A 63 -0.89 -6.95 31.81
C MET A 63 -0.04 -5.70 31.61
N LYS A 64 -0.66 -4.52 31.72
CA LYS A 64 0.05 -3.23 31.68
C LYS A 64 1.02 -3.10 32.84
N LEU A 65 0.65 -3.52 34.06
CA LEU A 65 1.54 -3.46 35.21
C LEU A 65 2.82 -4.27 34.98
N VAL A 66 2.68 -5.54 34.61
CA VAL A 66 3.81 -6.43 34.32
C VAL A 66 4.67 -5.88 33.19
N THR A 67 4.04 -5.35 32.12
CA THR A 67 4.77 -4.76 31.00
C THR A 67 5.62 -3.55 31.41
N LEU A 68 5.11 -2.71 32.32
CA LEU A 68 5.82 -1.52 32.77
C LEU A 68 7.01 -1.84 33.70
N THR A 69 6.99 -2.98 34.39
CA THR A 69 7.97 -3.28 35.44
C THR A 69 9.04 -4.29 35.02
N GLN A 70 8.77 -5.18 34.05
CA GLN A 70 9.63 -6.34 33.80
C GLN A 70 10.75 -6.13 32.76
N ALA A 71 10.83 -4.95 32.13
CA ALA A 71 11.84 -4.64 31.08
C ALA A 71 11.97 -5.71 29.96
N LYS A 72 10.90 -6.48 29.72
CA LYS A 72 10.81 -7.54 28.71
C LYS A 72 9.88 -7.13 27.56
N PRO A 73 10.12 -7.60 26.33
CA PRO A 73 9.16 -7.46 25.23
C PRO A 73 7.78 -8.06 25.58
N PHE A 74 6.71 -7.42 25.13
CA PHE A 74 5.33 -7.83 25.45
C PHE A 74 5.01 -9.29 25.08
N ASN A 75 5.56 -9.80 23.97
CA ASN A 75 5.36 -11.18 23.52
C ASN A 75 6.01 -12.21 24.46
N GLU A 76 7.16 -11.88 25.05
CA GLU A 76 7.83 -12.75 26.02
C GLU A 76 7.04 -12.80 27.33
N ILE A 77 6.54 -11.64 27.79
CA ILE A 77 5.64 -11.55 28.96
C ILE A 77 4.40 -12.42 28.76
N CYS A 78 3.76 -12.32 27.59
CA CYS A 78 2.59 -13.16 27.31
C CYS A 78 2.93 -14.65 27.31
N THR A 79 4.06 -15.04 26.72
CA THR A 79 4.49 -16.45 26.66
C THR A 79 4.80 -16.99 28.06
N GLU A 80 5.41 -16.17 28.91
CA GLU A 80 5.73 -16.51 30.30
C GLU A 80 4.46 -16.66 31.14
N ILE A 81 3.51 -15.72 31.02
CA ILE A 81 2.20 -15.82 31.68
C ILE A 81 1.44 -17.05 31.19
N ASP A 82 1.40 -17.30 29.89
CA ASP A 82 0.71 -18.45 29.31
C ASP A 82 1.26 -19.78 29.83
N ARG A 83 2.60 -19.90 29.97
CA ARG A 83 3.24 -21.06 30.58
C ARG A 83 2.91 -21.21 32.06
N LEU A 84 2.92 -20.10 32.82
CA LEU A 84 2.62 -20.10 34.25
C LEU A 84 1.19 -20.58 34.53
N ILE A 85 0.21 -20.06 33.78
CA ILE A 85 -1.20 -20.34 34.01
C ILE A 85 -1.73 -21.58 33.28
N GLY A 86 -0.85 -22.27 32.53
CA GLY A 86 -1.19 -23.44 31.72
C GLY A 86 -2.08 -23.13 30.49
N ASN A 87 -2.04 -21.90 29.97
CA ASN A 87 -2.78 -21.51 28.77
C ASN A 87 -2.00 -21.91 27.52
N ASP A 88 -2.45 -22.93 26.81
CA ASP A 88 -1.96 -23.25 25.46
C ASP A 88 -2.58 -22.28 24.44
N TYR A 89 -2.05 -21.05 24.37
CA TYR A 89 -2.43 -20.09 23.35
C TYR A 89 -1.79 -20.44 22.02
N GLN A 90 -2.47 -21.27 21.24
CA GLN A 90 -2.17 -21.40 19.82
C GLN A 90 -2.74 -20.21 19.08
N ARG A 91 -1.85 -19.41 18.46
CA ARG A 91 -2.26 -18.32 17.57
C ARG A 91 -2.87 -18.93 16.31
N VAL A 92 -4.16 -19.25 16.37
CA VAL A 92 -4.93 -19.62 15.19
C VAL A 92 -4.86 -18.41 14.25
N LYS A 93 -4.17 -18.55 13.12
CA LYS A 93 -4.28 -17.63 11.99
C LYS A 93 -5.68 -17.80 11.41
N ILE A 94 -6.67 -17.20 12.04
CA ILE A 94 -8.00 -17.07 11.44
C ILE A 94 -7.80 -16.29 10.13
N PRO A 95 -8.17 -16.83 8.96
CA PRO A 95 -8.11 -16.09 7.71
C PRO A 95 -9.06 -14.89 7.83
N VAL A 96 -8.48 -13.70 7.84
CA VAL A 96 -9.23 -12.47 8.05
C VAL A 96 -9.90 -12.07 6.74
N THR A 97 -11.08 -12.61 6.47
CA THR A 97 -12.02 -12.13 5.42
C THR A 97 -12.45 -10.67 5.64
N SER A 98 -12.07 -10.03 6.75
CA SER A 98 -12.26 -8.59 7.03
C SER A 98 -11.02 -7.71 6.78
N SER A 99 -9.88 -8.26 6.38
CA SER A 99 -8.60 -7.51 6.31
C SER A 99 -8.52 -6.64 5.06
N ALA A 100 -8.88 -7.19 3.89
CA ALA A 100 -8.85 -6.47 2.62
C ALA A 100 -9.84 -5.30 2.62
N THR A 101 -11.09 -5.52 3.07
CA THR A 101 -12.12 -4.47 3.15
C THR A 101 -11.74 -3.36 4.14
N SER A 102 -11.26 -3.71 5.33
CA SER A 102 -10.80 -2.71 6.31
C SER A 102 -9.58 -1.94 5.82
N LEU A 103 -8.68 -2.62 5.11
CA LEU A 103 -7.52 -2.00 4.47
C LEU A 103 -7.93 -1.06 3.34
N ARG A 104 -8.85 -1.45 2.45
CA ARG A 104 -9.43 -0.59 1.39
C ARG A 104 -10.02 0.68 1.98
N LYS A 105 -10.87 0.57 3.00
CA LYS A 105 -11.46 1.73 3.70
C LYS A 105 -10.39 2.67 4.25
N ARG A 106 -9.33 2.12 4.88
CA ARG A 106 -8.21 2.91 5.41
C ARG A 106 -7.41 3.61 4.30
N VAL A 107 -7.14 2.91 3.20
CA VAL A 107 -6.40 3.43 2.05
C VAL A 107 -7.17 4.56 1.38
N LEU A 108 -8.48 4.38 1.14
CA LEU A 108 -9.35 5.42 0.58
C LEU A 108 -9.46 6.64 1.49
N SER A 109 -9.69 6.42 2.79
CA SER A 109 -9.76 7.50 3.78
C SER A 109 -8.45 8.27 3.91
N LYS A 110 -7.30 7.59 3.75
CA LYS A 110 -6.00 8.26 3.69
C LYS A 110 -5.87 9.05 2.40
N PHE A 111 -6.14 8.43 1.25
CA PHE A 111 -5.99 9.05 -0.08
C PHE A 111 -6.74 10.38 -0.20
N SER A 112 -7.99 10.43 0.29
CA SER A 112 -8.80 11.66 0.23
C SER A 112 -8.28 12.81 1.08
N LYS A 113 -7.37 12.55 2.02
CA LYS A 113 -6.76 13.55 2.90
C LYS A 113 -5.34 13.94 2.48
N LEU A 114 -4.79 13.29 1.46
CA LEU A 114 -3.44 13.57 0.98
C LEU A 114 -3.42 14.82 0.11
N GLU A 115 -2.29 15.52 0.15
CA GLU A 115 -2.07 16.76 -0.59
C GLU A 115 -2.00 16.48 -2.10
N ALA A 116 -2.37 17.49 -2.90
CA ALA A 116 -2.09 17.47 -4.34
C ALA A 116 -0.57 17.56 -4.58
N LEU A 117 -0.11 17.18 -5.78
CA LEU A 117 1.34 17.20 -6.08
C LEU A 117 1.93 18.61 -6.12
N ARG A 118 1.19 19.59 -6.66
CA ARG A 118 1.69 20.95 -6.89
C ARG A 118 2.20 21.58 -5.59
N GLY A 119 3.43 22.10 -5.61
CA GLY A 119 4.06 22.72 -4.44
C GLY A 119 4.71 21.75 -3.45
N THR A 120 4.76 20.45 -3.76
CA THR A 120 5.37 19.43 -2.90
C THR A 120 6.68 18.89 -3.49
N SER A 121 7.46 18.15 -2.68
CA SER A 121 8.65 17.45 -3.20
C SER A 121 8.31 16.35 -4.21
N GLY A 122 7.06 15.86 -4.22
CA GLY A 122 6.58 14.94 -5.25
C GLY A 122 6.48 15.60 -6.63
N ALA A 123 6.07 16.86 -6.70
CA ALA A 123 6.14 17.63 -7.95
C ALA A 123 7.59 17.97 -8.30
N ALA A 124 8.44 18.30 -7.33
CA ALA A 124 9.87 18.54 -7.58
C ALA A 124 10.57 17.31 -8.19
N TYR A 125 10.23 16.11 -7.71
CA TYR A 125 10.68 14.85 -8.28
C TYR A 125 10.23 14.66 -9.73
N LEU A 126 8.95 14.87 -10.03
CA LEU A 126 8.47 14.73 -11.42
C LEU A 126 9.08 15.80 -12.34
N ASN A 127 9.24 17.02 -11.85
CA ASN A 127 9.90 18.11 -12.57
C ASN A 127 11.39 17.79 -12.87
N SER A 128 12.10 17.17 -11.93
CA SER A 128 13.50 16.74 -12.15
C SER A 128 13.61 15.60 -13.15
N ARG A 129 12.50 14.91 -13.43
CA ARG A 129 12.30 13.93 -14.52
C ARG A 129 11.65 14.55 -15.77
N GLY A 130 11.61 15.88 -15.89
CA GLY A 130 11.11 16.60 -17.07
C GLY A 130 9.60 16.62 -17.21
N ILE A 131 8.85 16.10 -16.23
CA ILE A 131 7.40 15.99 -16.25
C ILE A 131 6.79 17.20 -15.52
N PHE A 132 6.14 18.07 -16.28
CA PHE A 132 5.49 19.28 -15.78
C PHE A 132 3.96 19.23 -15.91
N SER A 133 3.43 18.39 -16.82
CA SER A 133 1.99 18.10 -16.90
C SER A 133 1.58 17.08 -15.82
N LEU A 134 1.26 17.60 -14.63
CA LEU A 134 0.92 16.78 -13.46
C LEU A 134 -0.57 16.39 -13.46
N PRO A 135 -0.93 15.15 -13.10
CA PRO A 135 -2.32 14.75 -12.95
C PRO A 135 -2.92 15.45 -11.73
N ALA A 136 -4.10 16.05 -11.88
CA ALA A 136 -4.69 16.90 -10.84
C ALA A 136 -5.08 16.11 -9.57
N GLU A 137 -5.65 14.90 -9.73
CA GLU A 137 -6.26 14.18 -8.59
C GLU A 137 -5.81 12.73 -8.41
N ALA A 138 -5.36 12.07 -9.48
CA ALA A 138 -5.12 10.63 -9.48
C ALA A 138 -3.87 10.20 -8.71
N ILE A 139 -2.91 11.11 -8.54
CA ILE A 139 -1.70 10.92 -7.75
C ILE A 139 -1.68 11.98 -6.67
N ARG A 140 -1.50 11.54 -5.42
CA ARG A 140 -1.42 12.41 -4.24
C ARG A 140 -0.05 12.32 -3.60
N PHE A 141 0.36 13.41 -2.96
CA PHE A 141 1.60 13.46 -2.20
C PHE A 141 1.37 13.02 -0.75
N ASN A 142 2.22 12.12 -0.26
CA ASN A 142 2.25 11.73 1.14
C ASN A 142 3.61 12.09 1.74
N ALA A 143 3.65 13.16 2.55
CA ALA A 143 4.87 13.67 3.17
C ALA A 143 5.50 12.70 4.18
N ARG A 144 4.74 11.74 4.73
CA ARG A 144 5.23 10.79 5.74
C ARG A 144 4.79 9.36 5.42
N GLN A 145 5.70 8.58 4.87
CA GLN A 145 5.54 7.17 4.55
C GLN A 145 6.57 6.35 5.33
N ARG A 146 6.12 5.56 6.30
CA ARG A 146 7.00 4.62 7.00
C ARG A 146 7.31 3.42 6.10
N HIS A 147 8.59 3.06 6.00
CA HIS A 147 9.07 1.87 5.32
C HIS A 147 10.34 1.36 6.03
N ASN A 148 10.35 0.08 6.44
CA ASN A 148 11.49 -0.57 7.11
C ASN A 148 12.13 0.24 8.26
N GLY A 149 11.31 0.86 9.12
CA GLY A 149 11.79 1.65 10.27
C GLY A 149 12.12 3.11 9.94
N SER A 150 12.31 3.45 8.67
CA SER A 150 12.57 4.81 8.19
C SER A 150 11.29 5.52 7.74
N VAL A 151 11.37 6.86 7.62
CA VAL A 151 10.28 7.71 7.13
C VAL A 151 10.72 8.38 5.84
N PHE A 152 9.96 8.15 4.76
CA PHE A 152 10.16 8.71 3.42
C PHE A 152 8.97 9.61 3.04
N GLN A 153 9.06 10.30 1.91
CA GLN A 153 7.86 10.79 1.21
C GLN A 153 7.38 9.74 0.20
N SER A 154 6.18 9.90 -0.36
CA SER A 154 5.75 9.02 -1.45
C SER A 154 4.73 9.65 -2.39
N LEU A 155 4.84 9.35 -3.68
CA LEU A 155 3.70 9.44 -4.60
C LEU A 155 2.74 8.30 -4.27
N TYR A 156 1.47 8.63 -4.05
CA TYR A 156 0.44 7.70 -3.61
C TYR A 156 -0.66 7.65 -4.66
N SER A 157 -0.86 6.48 -5.26
CA SER A 157 -1.77 6.29 -6.40
C SER A 157 -2.65 5.06 -6.21
N LEU A 158 -3.88 5.12 -6.71
CA LEU A 158 -4.85 4.03 -6.62
C LEU A 158 -5.03 3.39 -7.98
N ALA A 159 -5.04 2.05 -8.01
CA ALA A 159 -5.28 1.28 -9.22
C ALA A 159 -6.60 0.52 -9.12
N THR A 160 -7.45 0.70 -10.12
CA THR A 160 -8.76 0.06 -10.21
C THR A 160 -8.82 -0.88 -11.41
N ASP A 161 -9.75 -1.84 -11.41
CA ASP A 161 -10.02 -2.71 -12.57
C ASP A 161 -11.06 -2.11 -13.53
N ASP A 162 -11.44 -2.86 -14.56
CA ASP A 162 -12.48 -2.50 -15.54
C ASP A 162 -13.87 -2.26 -14.93
N LYS A 163 -14.13 -2.72 -13.70
CA LYS A 163 -15.37 -2.51 -12.94
C LYS A 163 -15.30 -1.29 -12.02
N GLY A 164 -14.14 -0.65 -11.92
CA GLY A 164 -13.89 0.47 -11.01
C GLY A 164 -13.58 0.04 -9.57
N GLU A 165 -13.37 -1.26 -9.32
CA GLU A 165 -13.05 -1.76 -7.99
C GLU A 165 -11.58 -1.51 -7.65
N LEU A 166 -11.32 -1.08 -6.41
CA LEU A 166 -9.98 -0.74 -5.94
C LEU A 166 -9.14 -2.00 -5.71
N CYS A 167 -8.19 -2.27 -6.59
CA CYS A 167 -7.35 -3.47 -6.57
C CYS A 167 -6.03 -3.26 -5.83
N TYR A 168 -5.35 -2.13 -6.08
CA TYR A 168 -4.02 -1.90 -5.53
C TYR A 168 -3.78 -0.46 -5.08
N LEU A 169 -2.94 -0.32 -4.07
CA LEU A 169 -2.23 0.90 -3.75
C LEU A 169 -0.84 0.83 -4.39
N HIS A 170 -0.54 1.79 -5.26
CA HIS A 170 0.80 1.99 -5.81
C HIS A 170 1.50 3.16 -5.10
N GLN A 171 2.73 2.94 -4.65
CA GLN A 171 3.57 3.90 -3.95
C GLN A 171 4.96 3.98 -4.57
N THR A 172 5.33 5.18 -5.01
CA THR A 172 6.73 5.50 -5.32
C THR A 172 7.31 6.20 -4.12
N LEU A 173 8.22 5.53 -3.40
CA LEU A 173 8.91 6.14 -2.25
C LEU A 173 9.94 7.15 -2.75
N LEU A 174 10.01 8.28 -2.05
CA LEU A 174 10.88 9.40 -2.38
C LEU A 174 11.77 9.74 -1.16
N ASP A 175 13.00 10.13 -1.45
CA ASP A 175 13.93 10.76 -0.52
C ASP A 175 14.20 12.18 -1.02
N GLY A 176 13.45 13.15 -0.50
CA GLY A 176 13.44 14.51 -1.00
C GLY A 176 12.77 14.62 -2.37
N ASP A 177 13.54 15.06 -3.36
CA ASP A 177 13.18 15.24 -4.77
C ASP A 177 13.66 14.09 -5.68
N LYS A 178 14.08 12.98 -5.09
CA LYS A 178 14.56 11.79 -5.79
C LYS A 178 13.78 10.55 -5.37
N LYS A 179 13.78 9.55 -6.24
CA LYS A 179 13.28 8.22 -5.91
C LYS A 179 14.16 7.63 -4.81
N ALA A 180 13.55 7.10 -3.75
CA ALA A 180 14.31 6.51 -2.65
C ALA A 180 15.08 5.28 -3.16
N ASP A 181 16.37 5.19 -2.83
CA ASP A 181 17.19 4.01 -3.09
C ASP A 181 17.03 3.01 -1.95
N ILE A 182 16.15 2.04 -2.16
CA ILE A 182 15.75 1.03 -1.18
C ILE A 182 15.83 -0.38 -1.79
N GLY A 183 16.61 -0.53 -2.87
CA GLY A 183 16.76 -1.76 -3.62
C GLY A 183 15.48 -2.27 -4.29
N SER A 184 15.54 -3.49 -4.83
CA SER A 184 14.42 -4.18 -5.49
C SER A 184 13.30 -4.65 -4.53
N SER A 185 13.53 -4.58 -3.22
CA SER A 185 12.65 -5.12 -2.17
C SER A 185 11.56 -4.16 -1.70
N ALA A 186 11.58 -2.91 -2.18
CA ALA A 186 10.51 -1.97 -1.92
C ALA A 186 9.24 -2.37 -2.68
N LYS A 187 8.34 -3.10 -2.02
CA LYS A 187 6.99 -3.34 -2.55
C LYS A 187 6.28 -2.00 -2.76
N ARG A 188 6.39 -1.49 -3.98
CA ARG A 188 5.67 -0.32 -4.50
C ARG A 188 4.19 -0.61 -4.66
N LEU A 189 3.79 -1.88 -4.65
CA LEU A 189 2.43 -2.32 -4.90
C LEU A 189 1.88 -3.09 -3.70
N LYS A 190 0.74 -2.67 -3.18
CA LYS A 190 0.02 -3.33 -2.10
C LYS A 190 -1.36 -3.76 -2.58
N SER A 191 -1.62 -5.06 -2.54
CA SER A 191 -2.93 -5.65 -2.81
C SER A 191 -3.98 -5.16 -1.82
N LEU A 192 -5.15 -4.81 -2.33
CA LEU A 192 -6.30 -4.32 -1.56
C LEU A 192 -7.54 -5.20 -1.72
N GLN A 193 -7.47 -6.23 -2.57
CA GLN A 193 -8.50 -7.25 -2.73
C GLN A 193 -7.93 -8.62 -2.35
N GLU A 194 -8.81 -9.60 -2.22
CA GLU A 194 -8.46 -11.01 -2.06
C GLU A 194 -7.83 -11.57 -3.35
N ASP A 195 -6.95 -12.56 -3.24
CA ASP A 195 -6.19 -13.09 -4.38
C ASP A 195 -7.12 -13.67 -5.46
N ASN A 196 -8.18 -14.37 -5.06
CA ASN A 196 -9.22 -14.89 -5.98
C ASN A 196 -9.86 -13.78 -6.85
N TYR A 197 -10.06 -12.58 -6.29
CA TYR A 197 -10.58 -11.45 -7.02
C TYR A 197 -9.51 -10.92 -7.99
N LEU A 198 -8.28 -10.77 -7.52
CA LEU A 198 -7.17 -10.22 -8.29
C LEU A 198 -6.76 -11.11 -9.47
N ASP A 199 -6.89 -12.44 -9.34
CA ASP A 199 -6.64 -13.40 -10.42
C ASP A 199 -7.55 -13.14 -11.64
N HIS A 200 -8.78 -12.69 -11.38
CA HIS A 200 -9.79 -12.38 -12.38
C HIS A 200 -9.93 -10.89 -12.69
N ALA A 201 -9.19 -10.01 -12.00
CA ALA A 201 -9.19 -8.58 -12.27
C ALA A 201 -8.60 -8.30 -13.65
N ARG A 202 -9.26 -7.45 -14.43
CA ARG A 202 -8.85 -7.06 -15.79
C ARG A 202 -8.67 -5.56 -15.88
N SER A 203 -7.85 -5.10 -16.82
CA SER A 203 -7.58 -3.68 -17.03
C SER A 203 -7.23 -2.93 -15.73
N VAL A 204 -6.42 -3.56 -14.88
CA VAL A 204 -5.89 -2.90 -13.69
C VAL A 204 -4.98 -1.76 -14.13
N ALA A 205 -5.36 -0.54 -13.75
CA ALA A 205 -4.63 0.67 -14.15
C ALA A 205 -4.82 1.80 -13.14
N ILE A 206 -3.83 2.68 -13.09
CA ILE A 206 -3.91 4.00 -12.46
C ILE A 206 -4.46 4.95 -13.52
N ARG A 207 -5.74 5.30 -13.40
CA ARG A 207 -6.48 6.15 -14.35
C ARG A 207 -6.17 7.62 -14.09
N MET A 208 -5.06 8.11 -14.64
CA MET A 208 -4.54 9.45 -14.35
C MET A 208 -5.30 10.59 -15.01
N PHE A 209 -6.00 10.29 -16.11
CA PHE A 209 -6.75 11.25 -16.92
C PHE A 209 -8.11 10.66 -17.33
N PRO A 210 -9.10 11.48 -17.72
CA PRO A 210 -10.39 10.99 -18.20
C PRO A 210 -10.26 10.09 -19.44
N VAL A 211 -11.25 9.23 -19.67
CA VAL A 211 -11.38 8.48 -20.92
C VAL A 211 -11.61 9.45 -22.08
N ALA A 212 -10.98 9.20 -23.21
CA ALA A 212 -11.16 9.95 -24.46
C ALA A 212 -11.20 8.98 -25.65
N SER A 213 -11.60 9.47 -26.83
CA SER A 213 -11.65 8.64 -28.06
C SER A 213 -10.28 8.11 -28.47
N THR A 214 -9.21 8.81 -28.11
CA THR A 214 -7.83 8.31 -28.14
C THR A 214 -7.32 8.17 -26.71
N LEU A 215 -6.89 6.98 -26.33
CA LEU A 215 -6.39 6.67 -24.99
C LEU A 215 -4.99 6.06 -25.09
N GLY A 216 -4.06 6.61 -24.31
CA GLY A 216 -2.73 6.07 -24.10
C GLY A 216 -2.69 5.10 -22.91
N ILE A 217 -1.82 4.10 -22.97
CA ILE A 217 -1.37 3.34 -21.81
C ILE A 217 0.15 3.20 -21.82
N ALA A 218 0.76 3.12 -20.64
CA ALA A 218 2.17 2.80 -20.45
C ALA A 218 2.36 1.91 -19.21
N GLU A 219 3.52 1.28 -19.05
CA GLU A 219 3.79 0.43 -17.88
C GLU A 219 3.89 1.28 -16.60
N GLY A 220 4.84 2.23 -16.57
CA GLY A 220 5.09 3.09 -15.41
C GLY A 220 4.30 4.40 -15.40
N ILE A 221 4.16 5.00 -14.21
CA ILE A 221 3.61 6.35 -14.04
C ILE A 221 4.48 7.38 -14.78
N GLU A 222 5.81 7.29 -14.67
CA GLU A 222 6.75 8.24 -15.28
C GLU A 222 6.66 8.19 -16.82
N THR A 223 6.69 6.99 -17.40
CA THR A 223 6.48 6.73 -18.83
C THR A 223 5.14 7.30 -19.31
N ALA A 224 4.05 7.01 -18.59
CA ALA A 224 2.71 7.45 -18.96
C ALA A 224 2.53 8.98 -18.90
N LEU A 225 3.08 9.64 -17.88
CA LEU A 225 3.04 11.10 -17.78
C LEU A 225 3.94 11.76 -18.84
N SER A 226 5.09 11.16 -19.14
CA SER A 226 5.98 11.64 -20.21
C SER A 226 5.30 11.57 -21.56
N ALA A 227 4.66 10.43 -21.88
CA ALA A 227 3.90 10.25 -23.10
C ALA A 227 2.70 11.21 -23.19
N HIS A 228 1.98 11.43 -22.08
CA HIS A 228 0.91 12.43 -22.02
C HIS A 228 1.43 13.83 -22.39
N GLN A 229 2.57 14.24 -21.82
CA GLN A 229 3.15 15.55 -22.08
C GLN A 229 3.65 15.71 -23.53
N ILE A 230 4.26 14.67 -24.10
CA ILE A 230 4.82 14.72 -25.46
C ILE A 230 3.70 14.69 -26.52
N TYR A 231 2.73 13.79 -26.37
CA TYR A 231 1.74 13.51 -27.41
C TYR A 231 0.39 14.18 -27.17
N ASN A 232 0.20 14.84 -26.01
CA ASN A 232 -1.08 15.42 -25.60
C ASN A 232 -2.25 14.41 -25.65
N VAL A 233 -1.97 13.16 -25.23
CA VAL A 233 -2.94 12.06 -25.17
C VAL A 233 -3.16 11.70 -23.71
N ASN A 234 -4.42 11.49 -23.31
CA ASN A 234 -4.73 11.00 -21.96
C ASN A 234 -4.14 9.61 -21.78
N THR A 235 -3.19 9.46 -20.85
CA THR A 235 -2.41 8.22 -20.72
C THR A 235 -2.51 7.62 -19.33
N TRP A 236 -2.84 6.33 -19.24
CA TRP A 236 -2.93 5.60 -17.97
C TRP A 236 -1.69 4.74 -17.72
N ALA A 237 -1.40 4.46 -16.45
CA ALA A 237 -0.31 3.56 -16.07
C ALA A 237 -0.85 2.19 -15.68
N THR A 238 -0.35 1.12 -16.31
CA THR A 238 -0.77 -0.26 -16.03
C THR A 238 0.07 -0.90 -14.93
N ILE A 239 1.06 -0.21 -14.37
CA ILE A 239 1.93 -0.61 -13.25
C ILE A 239 3.00 -1.64 -13.62
N ASN A 240 2.63 -2.66 -14.42
CA ASN A 240 3.56 -3.67 -14.92
C ASN A 240 3.08 -4.25 -16.26
N SER A 241 3.99 -4.94 -16.96
CA SER A 241 3.73 -5.64 -18.21
C SER A 241 2.60 -6.70 -18.11
N GLY A 242 2.47 -7.38 -16.98
CA GLY A 242 1.42 -8.38 -16.76
C GLY A 242 0.00 -7.78 -16.79
N PHE A 243 -0.20 -6.63 -16.16
CA PHE A 243 -1.46 -5.89 -16.21
C PHE A 243 -1.68 -5.22 -17.57
N MET A 244 -0.62 -4.79 -18.25
CA MET A 244 -0.70 -4.28 -19.62
C MET A 244 -1.32 -5.30 -20.58
N LYS A 245 -0.84 -6.56 -20.56
CA LYS A 245 -1.38 -7.65 -21.40
C LYS A 245 -2.87 -7.88 -21.19
N LYS A 246 -3.33 -7.77 -19.93
CA LYS A 246 -4.74 -7.94 -19.53
C LYS A 246 -5.60 -6.69 -19.78
N PHE A 247 -5.02 -5.59 -20.25
CA PHE A 247 -5.77 -4.35 -20.48
C PHE A 247 -6.75 -4.47 -21.64
N ARG A 248 -7.97 -3.98 -21.42
CA ARG A 248 -9.02 -3.82 -22.41
C ARG A 248 -9.53 -2.39 -22.36
N VAL A 249 -9.63 -1.78 -23.54
CA VAL A 249 -10.12 -0.40 -23.67
C VAL A 249 -11.54 -0.25 -23.11
N PRO A 250 -11.85 0.85 -22.41
CA PRO A 250 -13.22 1.19 -22.06
C PRO A 250 -14.04 1.56 -23.29
N VAL A 251 -15.37 1.54 -23.15
CA VAL A 251 -16.32 1.96 -24.18
C VAL A 251 -16.02 3.38 -24.65
N GLY A 252 -16.18 3.64 -25.95
CA GLY A 252 -15.94 4.93 -26.60
C GLY A 252 -14.50 5.19 -27.04
N VAL A 253 -13.54 4.33 -26.68
CA VAL A 253 -12.15 4.43 -27.19
C VAL A 253 -12.09 3.85 -28.61
N LEU A 254 -11.70 4.70 -29.56
CA LEU A 254 -11.56 4.36 -30.97
C LEU A 254 -10.10 4.12 -31.37
N HIS A 255 -9.16 4.76 -30.68
CA HIS A 255 -7.71 4.59 -30.88
C HIS A 255 -7.00 4.34 -29.56
N LEU A 256 -6.35 3.19 -29.44
CA LEU A 256 -5.46 2.86 -28.32
C LEU A 256 -4.01 3.13 -28.74
N ILE A 257 -3.27 3.87 -27.94
CA ILE A 257 -1.82 4.02 -28.07
C ILE A 257 -1.16 3.31 -26.91
N ILE A 258 -0.22 2.40 -27.20
CA ILE A 258 0.56 1.69 -26.19
C ILE A 258 1.98 2.23 -26.25
N PHE A 259 2.39 2.96 -25.22
CA PHE A 259 3.74 3.46 -25.04
C PHE A 259 4.55 2.39 -24.29
N ALA A 260 5.30 1.60 -25.05
CA ALA A 260 6.04 0.45 -24.56
C ALA A 260 7.46 0.84 -24.12
N ASP A 261 7.91 0.25 -23.02
CA ASP A 261 9.30 0.33 -22.60
C ASP A 261 10.17 -0.61 -23.49
N ARG A 262 11.41 -0.20 -23.74
CA ARG A 262 12.41 -0.89 -24.56
C ARG A 262 13.41 -1.61 -23.67
N ASP A 263 13.02 -2.80 -23.21
CA ASP A 263 13.93 -3.68 -22.47
C ASP A 263 14.90 -4.40 -23.43
N GLU A 264 16.12 -3.88 -23.65
CA GLU A 264 17.09 -4.47 -24.58
C GLU A 264 17.39 -5.96 -24.29
N ASN A 265 17.42 -6.32 -23.00
CA ASN A 265 17.82 -7.65 -22.57
C ASN A 265 16.67 -8.67 -22.47
N SER A 266 15.41 -8.22 -22.44
CA SER A 266 14.26 -9.11 -22.19
C SER A 266 13.10 -8.95 -23.16
N ALA A 267 13.04 -7.83 -23.90
CA ALA A 267 11.93 -7.44 -24.76
C ALA A 267 10.55 -7.44 -24.07
N THR A 268 10.51 -7.39 -22.73
CA THR A 268 9.28 -7.60 -21.93
C THR A 268 8.20 -6.56 -22.25
N GLY A 269 8.55 -5.27 -22.25
CA GLY A 269 7.62 -4.18 -22.53
C GLY A 269 6.99 -4.28 -23.92
N LEU A 270 7.81 -4.46 -24.96
CA LEU A 270 7.34 -4.61 -26.34
C LEU A 270 6.50 -5.87 -26.56
N ALA A 271 6.91 -7.01 -25.98
CA ALA A 271 6.12 -8.24 -26.06
C ALA A 271 4.74 -8.05 -25.42
N ALA A 272 4.67 -7.41 -24.24
CA ALA A 272 3.42 -7.10 -23.56
C ALA A 272 2.54 -6.11 -24.36
N ALA A 273 3.14 -5.11 -24.99
CA ALA A 273 2.43 -4.15 -25.82
C ALA A 273 1.80 -4.82 -27.06
N CYS A 274 2.54 -5.68 -27.75
CA CYS A 274 2.02 -6.44 -28.89
C CYS A 274 0.89 -7.41 -28.48
N GLU A 275 1.03 -8.08 -27.35
CA GLU A 275 -0.01 -8.96 -26.80
C GLU A 275 -1.29 -8.17 -26.44
N CYS A 276 -1.12 -7.02 -25.78
CA CYS A 276 -2.23 -6.11 -25.47
C CYS A 276 -2.92 -5.58 -26.74
N ALA A 277 -2.15 -5.18 -27.75
CA ALA A 277 -2.65 -4.71 -29.03
C ALA A 277 -3.50 -5.80 -29.72
N HIS A 278 -2.94 -7.00 -29.86
CA HIS A 278 -3.63 -8.14 -30.45
C HIS A 278 -4.95 -8.42 -29.72
N ALA A 279 -4.90 -8.49 -28.39
CA ALA A 279 -6.07 -8.88 -27.61
C ALA A 279 -7.19 -7.81 -27.61
N ASN A 280 -6.84 -6.52 -27.75
CA ASN A 280 -7.82 -5.44 -27.95
C ASN A 280 -8.43 -5.45 -29.36
N LEU A 281 -7.64 -5.76 -30.38
CA LEU A 281 -8.11 -5.89 -31.77
C LEU A 281 -9.10 -7.06 -31.93
N MET A 282 -8.89 -8.16 -31.20
CA MET A 282 -9.76 -9.35 -31.24
C MET A 282 -11.00 -9.23 -30.35
N ALA A 283 -11.00 -8.34 -29.37
CA ALA A 283 -12.12 -8.16 -28.46
C ALA A 283 -13.30 -7.42 -29.13
N LYS A 284 -14.53 -7.71 -28.69
CA LYS A 284 -15.72 -6.94 -29.07
C LYS A 284 -15.72 -5.61 -28.32
N ASN A 285 -15.38 -4.53 -29.00
CA ASN A 285 -15.27 -3.16 -28.50
C ASN A 285 -15.31 -2.16 -29.69
N ASP A 286 -15.34 -0.87 -29.39
CA ASP A 286 -15.47 0.24 -30.37
C ASP A 286 -14.16 0.58 -31.09
N LEU A 287 -13.06 -0.08 -30.73
CA LEU A 287 -11.72 0.22 -31.21
C LEU A 287 -11.64 0.09 -32.73
N GLN A 288 -10.96 1.03 -33.37
CA GLN A 288 -10.72 1.05 -34.81
C GLN A 288 -9.23 0.87 -35.13
N ARG A 289 -8.35 1.37 -34.26
CA ARG A 289 -6.91 1.35 -34.45
C ARG A 289 -6.18 1.13 -33.14
N VAL A 290 -5.05 0.44 -33.20
CA VAL A 290 -4.04 0.40 -32.14
C VAL A 290 -2.73 0.91 -32.71
N SER A 291 -2.03 1.78 -31.99
CA SER A 291 -0.63 2.07 -32.27
C SER A 291 0.26 1.64 -31.11
N VAL A 292 1.41 1.07 -31.40
CA VAL A 292 2.46 0.75 -30.42
C VAL A 292 3.64 1.67 -30.70
N TYR A 293 4.02 2.45 -29.69
CA TYR A 293 5.11 3.42 -29.74
C TYR A 293 6.20 2.96 -28.79
N TRP A 294 7.46 3.05 -29.20
CA TRP A 294 8.60 2.79 -28.31
C TRP A 294 9.82 3.62 -28.72
N PRO A 295 10.61 4.15 -27.77
CA PRO A 295 11.89 4.77 -28.06
C PRO A 295 12.94 3.73 -28.48
N ASP A 296 13.96 4.14 -29.22
CA ASP A 296 15.09 3.27 -29.56
C ASP A 296 15.80 2.74 -28.30
N HIS A 297 15.79 3.50 -27.20
CA HIS A 297 16.41 3.18 -25.91
C HIS A 297 15.47 3.38 -24.72
N ASP A 298 15.54 2.47 -23.75
CA ASP A 298 14.90 2.53 -22.42
C ASP A 298 13.40 2.89 -22.43
N ASP A 299 12.97 4.00 -21.82
CA ASP A 299 11.55 4.36 -21.69
C ASP A 299 11.23 5.79 -22.19
N PHE A 300 9.94 6.14 -22.22
CA PHE A 300 9.50 7.48 -22.64
C PHE A 300 9.94 8.61 -21.71
N ASN A 301 10.28 8.32 -20.45
CA ASN A 301 10.79 9.35 -19.56
C ASN A 301 12.25 9.67 -19.85
N ASN A 302 13.06 8.66 -20.16
CA ASN A 302 14.41 8.85 -20.67
C ASN A 302 14.40 9.57 -22.02
N MET A 303 13.50 9.19 -22.94
CA MET A 303 13.31 9.88 -24.21
C MET A 303 12.90 11.35 -24.03
N LEU A 304 12.02 11.66 -23.06
CA LEU A 304 11.66 13.04 -22.70
C LEU A 304 12.87 13.86 -22.22
N MET A 305 13.73 13.24 -21.41
CA MET A 305 14.85 13.91 -20.75
C MET A 305 16.04 14.15 -21.68
N ASN A 306 16.34 13.17 -22.53
CA ASN A 306 17.59 13.14 -23.31
C ASN A 306 17.37 13.30 -24.82
N GLY A 307 16.11 13.22 -25.27
CA GLY A 307 15.77 13.02 -26.68
C GLY A 307 16.06 11.58 -27.12
N ASP A 308 15.20 11.04 -27.97
CA ASP A 308 15.44 9.77 -28.65
C ASP A 308 14.57 9.66 -29.92
N GLN A 309 14.92 8.74 -30.81
CA GLN A 309 14.04 8.37 -31.91
C GLN A 309 12.93 7.46 -31.40
N VAL A 310 11.70 7.72 -31.85
CA VAL A 310 10.53 6.90 -31.50
C VAL A 310 10.07 6.13 -32.74
N ARG A 311 9.85 4.83 -32.56
CA ARG A 311 9.30 3.93 -33.57
C ARG A 311 7.81 3.75 -33.34
N GLU A 312 7.09 3.51 -34.43
CA GLU A 312 5.65 3.26 -34.41
C GLU A 312 5.31 2.00 -35.21
N LEU A 313 4.39 1.19 -34.66
CA LEU A 313 3.62 0.21 -35.40
C LEU A 313 2.14 0.50 -35.28
N VAL A 314 1.43 0.46 -36.41
CA VAL A 314 0.00 0.75 -36.47
C VAL A 314 -0.77 -0.48 -36.96
N PHE A 315 -1.83 -0.83 -36.24
CA PHE A 315 -2.72 -1.93 -36.56
C PHE A 315 -4.15 -1.42 -36.64
N HIS A 316 -4.93 -1.97 -37.58
CA HIS A 316 -6.33 -1.60 -37.77
C HIS A 316 -7.24 -2.78 -37.46
N LYS A 317 -8.35 -2.50 -36.80
CA LYS A 317 -9.37 -3.51 -36.54
C LYS A 317 -10.08 -3.84 -37.85
N LYS A 318 -10.21 -5.13 -38.17
CA LYS A 318 -10.96 -5.58 -39.34
C LYS A 318 -12.42 -5.13 -39.17
N LYS A 319 -12.96 -4.41 -40.14
CA LYS A 319 -14.40 -4.13 -40.20
C LYS A 319 -15.11 -5.47 -40.31
N ALA A 320 -16.14 -5.68 -39.49
CA ALA A 320 -17.04 -6.81 -39.69
C ALA A 320 -17.65 -6.65 -41.08
N VAL A 321 -17.51 -7.68 -41.93
CA VAL A 321 -18.24 -7.74 -43.19
C VAL A 321 -19.72 -7.82 -42.81
N ALA A 322 -20.48 -6.81 -43.24
CA ALA A 322 -21.91 -6.68 -42.96
C ALA A 322 -22.71 -7.83 -43.59
#